data_AF-A0A6N9UQ65-F1
#
_entry.id   AF-A0A6N9UQ65-F1
#
_cell.length_a   1.000
_cell.length_b   1.000
_cell.length_c   1.000
_cell.angle_alpha   90.00
_cell.angle_beta   90.00
_cell.angle_gamma   90.00
#
_symmetry.space_group_name_H-M   'P 1'
#
loop_
_entity.id
_entity.type
_entity.pdbx_description
1 polymer ?
#
loop_
_entity_poly.entity_id
_entity_poly.type
_entity_poly.pdbx_seq_one_letter_code
_entity_poly.pdbx_strand_id
1 'polypeptide(L)' 'TRTLLLGTDRDDTLGAALGVPTGPEPTPVAPGLTAWRPDTAQGFRDALAALQDRAASALDLLGASRLDPDELTPLP' A
#
# COMPACT_ATOMS: atom_id res chain seq x y z
N THR A 1 22.98 13.39 -8.59
CA THR A 1 21.64 13.53 -7.99
C THR A 1 20.95 12.17 -7.96
N ARG A 2 20.12 11.89 -6.96
CA ARG A 2 19.34 10.63 -6.88
C ARG A 2 17.86 10.99 -6.99
N THR A 3 17.13 10.30 -7.85
CA THR A 3 15.73 10.56 -8.17
C THR A 3 14.90 9.28 -7.97
N LEU A 4 13.78 9.42 -7.28
CA LEU A 4 12.76 8.38 -7.14
C LEU A 4 11.51 8.81 -7.92
N LEU A 5 11.04 7.95 -8.80
CA LEU A 5 9.80 8.12 -9.56
C LEU A 5 8.75 7.14 -9.05
N LEU A 6 7.61 7.67 -8.58
CA LEU A 6 6.53 6.90 -8.00
C LEU A 6 5.37 6.78 -9.00
N GLY A 7 4.89 5.57 -9.23
CA GLY A 7 3.67 5.29 -9.97
C GLY A 7 2.53 4.86 -9.04
N THR A 8 1.31 5.27 -9.36
CA THR A 8 0.09 4.92 -8.61
C THR A 8 -1.01 4.31 -9.50
N ASP A 9 -0.73 4.16 -10.80
CA ASP A 9 -1.69 3.53 -11.72
C ASP A 9 -1.90 2.06 -11.36
N ARG A 10 -3.08 1.54 -11.67
CA ARG A 10 -3.43 0.14 -11.42
C ARG A 10 -2.56 -0.82 -12.23
N ASP A 11 -2.32 -0.45 -13.48
CA ASP A 11 -1.52 -1.20 -14.43
C ASP A 11 -0.09 -0.65 -14.50
N ASP A 12 0.84 -1.42 -15.08
CA ASP A 12 2.24 -1.01 -15.23
C ASP A 12 2.45 0.00 -16.37
N THR A 13 1.69 1.10 -16.35
CA THR A 13 1.80 2.22 -17.30
C THR A 13 3.18 2.88 -17.22
N LEU A 14 3.71 3.01 -16.00
CA LEU A 14 5.04 3.54 -15.73
C LEU A 14 6.11 2.65 -16.36
N GLY A 15 6.01 1.33 -16.19
CA GLY A 15 6.96 0.40 -16.79
C GLY A 15 6.87 0.36 -18.31
N ALA A 16 5.67 0.50 -18.88
CA ALA A 16 5.49 0.65 -20.31
C ALA A 16 6.17 1.92 -20.85
N ALA A 17 6.05 3.05 -20.14
CA ALA A 17 6.68 4.32 -20.52
C ALA A 17 8.22 4.30 -20.38
N LEU A 18 8.73 3.58 -19.37
CA LEU A 18 10.17 3.46 -19.10
C LEU A 18 10.85 2.32 -19.88
N GLY A 19 10.07 1.40 -20.46
CA GLY A 19 10.58 0.19 -21.10
C GLY A 19 11.17 -0.84 -20.12
N VAL A 20 10.84 -0.73 -18.82
CA VAL A 20 11.33 -1.60 -17.75
C VAL A 20 10.15 -1.97 -16.86
N PRO A 21 9.89 -3.27 -16.57
CA PRO A 21 8.82 -3.65 -15.66
C PRO A 21 8.96 -2.97 -14.30
N THR A 22 7.90 -2.35 -13.79
CA THR A 22 7.87 -1.78 -12.44
C THR A 22 6.89 -2.52 -11.55
N GLY A 23 7.01 -2.38 -10.23
CA GLY A 23 6.19 -3.14 -9.29
C GLY A 23 6.35 -2.71 -7.85
N PRO A 24 5.91 -3.54 -6.90
CA PRO A 24 5.91 -3.23 -5.48
C PRO A 24 7.32 -3.11 -4.88
N GLU A 25 8.35 -3.49 -5.64
CA GLU A 25 9.75 -3.32 -5.27
C GLU A 25 10.40 -2.17 -6.08
N PRO A 26 11.22 -1.32 -5.45
CA PRO A 26 11.97 -0.29 -6.16
C PRO A 26 12.93 -0.88 -7.19
N THR A 27 12.81 -0.43 -8.43
CA THR A 27 13.58 -0.92 -9.58
C THR A 27 14.50 0.16 -10.13
N PRO A 28 15.83 -0.06 -10.21
CA PRO A 28 16.73 0.86 -10.89
C PRO A 28 16.46 0.85 -12.39
N VAL A 29 16.21 2.02 -12.99
CA VAL A 29 15.90 2.14 -14.43
C VAL A 29 17.00 2.85 -15.21
N ALA A 30 17.74 3.73 -14.56
CA ALA A 30 18.90 4.42 -15.14
C ALA A 30 19.86 4.87 -14.01
N PRO A 31 21.10 5.28 -14.33
CA PRO A 31 22.02 5.79 -13.31
C PRO A 31 21.41 6.95 -12.50
N GLY A 32 21.20 6.70 -11.20
CA GLY A 32 20.59 7.68 -10.28
C GLY A 32 19.06 7.81 -10.37
N LEU A 33 18.37 6.96 -11.15
CA LEU A 33 16.92 6.93 -11.25
C LEU A 33 16.37 5.56 -10.84
N THR A 34 15.48 5.58 -9.85
CA THR A 34 14.74 4.42 -9.38
C THR A 34 13.25 4.64 -9.61
N ALA A 35 12.55 3.63 -10.14
CA ALA A 35 11.11 3.62 -10.31
C ALA A 35 10.47 2.66 -9.30
N TRP A 36 9.33 3.04 -8.73
CA TRP A 36 8.60 2.21 -7.76
C TRP A 36 7.10 2.40 -7.92
N ARG A 37 6.34 1.30 -7.94
CA ARG A 37 4.87 1.30 -7.95
C ARG A 37 4.36 0.53 -6.73
N PRO A 38 4.15 1.20 -5.59
CA PRO A 38 3.63 0.56 -4.39
C PRO A 38 2.27 -0.08 -4.65
N ASP A 39 2.07 -1.32 -4.18
CA ASP A 39 0.74 -1.91 -4.14
C ASP A 39 -0.05 -1.27 -2.99
N THR A 40 -0.94 -0.34 -3.34
CA THR A 40 -1.77 0.39 -2.37
C THR A 40 -2.77 -0.50 -1.66
N ALA A 41 -3.24 -1.59 -2.29
CA ALA A 41 -4.14 -2.54 -1.65
C ALA A 41 -3.42 -3.37 -0.61
N GLN A 42 -2.20 -3.81 -0.91
CA GLN A 42 -1.37 -4.51 0.08
C GLN A 42 -0.95 -3.58 1.23
N GLY A 43 -0.49 -2.36 0.93
CA GLY A 43 -0.10 -1.40 1.97
C GLY A 43 -1.26 -1.01 2.89
N PHE A 44 -2.48 -0.88 2.34
CA PHE A 44 -3.68 -0.66 3.14
C PHE A 44 -4.03 -1.86 4.03
N ARG A 45 -3.96 -3.09 3.49
CA ARG A 45 -4.22 -4.32 4.27
C ARG A 45 -3.23 -4.47 5.42
N ASP A 46 -1.94 -4.22 5.17
CA ASP A 46 -0.91 -4.29 6.21
C ASP A 46 -1.11 -3.21 7.28
N ALA A 47 -1.48 -1.99 6.88
CA ALA A 47 -1.79 -0.91 7.81
C ALA A 47 -3.05 -1.20 8.65
N LEU A 48 -4.08 -1.78 8.04
CA LEU A 48 -5.30 -2.19 8.74
C LEU A 48 -5.02 -3.32 9.74
N ALA A 49 -4.23 -4.32 9.34
CA ALA A 49 -3.81 -5.40 10.24
C ALA A 49 -3.00 -4.86 11.43
N ALA A 50 -2.02 -3.98 11.18
CA ALA A 50 -1.23 -3.34 12.23
C ALA A 50 -2.09 -2.48 13.17
N LEU A 51 -3.11 -1.80 12.62
CA LEU A 51 -4.07 -1.05 13.41
C LEU A 51 -4.93 -1.99 14.27
N GLN A 52 -5.40 -3.11 13.74
CA GLN A 52 -6.18 -4.11 14.47
C GLN A 52 -5.35 -4.73 15.61
N ASP A 53 -4.10 -5.11 15.38
CA ASP A 53 -3.21 -5.65 16.41
C ASP A 53 -2.99 -4.65 17.56
N ARG A 54 -2.81 -3.37 17.21
CA ARG A 54 -2.60 -2.31 18.20
C ARG A 54 -3.90 -1.89 18.90
N ALA A 55 -5.02 -1.94 18.20
CA ALA A 55 -6.33 -1.60 18.75
C ALA A 55 -6.91 -2.75 19.58
N ALA A 56 -6.59 -4.01 19.32
CA ALA A 56 -7.05 -5.16 20.10
C ALA A 56 -6.68 -5.01 21.58
N SER A 57 -5.44 -4.60 21.88
CA SER A 57 -4.99 -4.35 23.24
C SER A 57 -5.63 -3.13 23.91
N ALA A 58 -6.08 -2.14 23.14
CA ALA A 58 -6.81 -0.98 23.66
C ALA A 58 -8.34 -1.23 23.79
N LEU A 59 -8.92 -2.04 22.91
CA LEU A 59 -10.34 -2.40 22.89
C LEU A 59 -10.66 -3.48 23.95
N ASP A 60 -9.75 -4.41 24.22
CA ASP A 60 -9.85 -5.36 25.35
C ASP A 60 -9.92 -4.65 26.70
N LEU A 61 -9.28 -3.48 26.85
CA LEU A 61 -9.35 -2.65 28.05
C LEU A 61 -10.62 -1.79 28.13
N LEU A 62 -11.30 -1.54 27.00
CA LEU A 62 -12.51 -0.72 26.91
C LEU A 62 -13.82 -1.54 26.89
N GLY A 63 -13.76 -2.87 26.82
CA GLY A 63 -14.94 -3.74 26.85
C GLY A 63 -15.88 -3.60 25.64
N ALA A 64 -15.37 -3.08 24.51
CA ALA A 64 -16.19 -2.84 23.32
C ALA A 64 -16.43 -4.15 22.55
N SER A 65 -17.70 -4.48 22.31
CA SER A 65 -18.10 -5.64 21.51
C SER A 65 -17.61 -5.48 20.06
N ARG A 66 -17.02 -6.55 19.51
CA ARG A 66 -16.49 -6.60 18.13
C ARG A 66 -17.51 -6.06 17.13
N LEU A 67 -17.08 -5.11 16.30
CA LEU A 67 -17.82 -4.68 15.12
C LEU A 67 -17.81 -5.81 14.08
N ASP A 68 -19.00 -6.10 13.54
CA ASP A 68 -19.22 -7.16 12.56
C ASP A 68 -18.67 -6.71 11.19
N PRO A 69 -17.80 -7.51 10.54
CA PRO A 69 -17.20 -7.16 9.25
C PRO A 69 -18.20 -7.00 8.08
N ASP A 70 -19.45 -7.45 8.22
CA ASP A 70 -20.48 -7.31 7.19
C ASP A 70 -21.09 -5.89 7.06
N GLU A 71 -20.77 -4.96 7.97
CA GLU A 71 -21.29 -3.57 7.94
C GLU A 71 -20.35 -2.55 7.25
N LEU A 72 -19.21 -2.98 6.71
CA LEU A 72 -18.22 -2.09 6.08
C LEU A 72 -18.37 -2.03 4.56
N THR A 73 -19.31 -1.21 4.08
CA THR A 73 -19.35 -0.86 2.65
C THR A 73 -18.34 0.24 2.31
N PRO A 74 -17.54 0.11 1.23
CA PRO A 74 -16.62 1.16 0.80
C PRO A 74 -17.38 2.46 0.46
N LEU A 75 -16.82 3.60 0.88
CA LEU A 75 -17.30 4.92 0.46
C LEU A 75 -16.76 5.27 -0.94
N PRO A 76 -17.50 6.07 -1.73
CA PRO A 76 -17.22 6.38 -3.14
C PRO A 76 -15.94 7.19 -3.35
#